data_AF-A0A945GZH7-F1
#
_entry.id   AF-A0A945GZH7-F1
#
_cell.length_a   1.000
_cell.length_b   1.000
_cell.length_c   1.000
_cell.angle_alpha   90.00
_cell.angle_beta   90.00
_cell.angle_gamma   90.00
#
_symmetry.space_group_name_H-M   'P 1'
#
loop_
_entity.id
_entity.type
_entity.pdbx_description
1 polymer ?
#
loop_
_entity_poly.entity_id
_entity_poly.type
_entity_poly.pdbx_seq_one_letter_code
_entity_poly.pdbx_strand_id
1 'polypeptide(L)'
;MKKKRGFYIFVVGCGIAFLLAGCGTNVFTSMGMVPAPTTADALSDSIDDATTAEDYQTIETAADVIIASATATDEEKKAAYVVKAEAILGANEITPLSILETVVDLSDSGADETEIFTELVASGDAKSAADAYNNAADQGDLNDNINRGVVNAVAAVNMINESFTVGEGDVELKDDTKTYFETLQEVVDPNQDGTTDDGATHYMSEANEAFDDAENLSSDQSSELGNVTDKSDALNTLYTTAATGGNYTLSDNTTVYVSSNSADDANLQTALDDIFN
;
A
#
# COMPACT_ATOMS: atom_id res chain seq x y z
N MET A 1 75.50 9.66 -20.13
CA MET A 1 74.94 9.05 -21.36
C MET A 1 73.81 8.12 -20.92
N LYS A 2 72.53 8.38 -21.30
CA LYS A 2 71.70 7.55 -22.23
C LYS A 2 71.83 6.03 -21.95
N LYS A 3 70.82 5.19 -21.67
CA LYS A 3 69.40 5.05 -22.10
C LYS A 3 68.76 3.93 -21.24
N LYS A 4 67.52 4.12 -20.75
CA LYS A 4 66.25 3.42 -21.10
C LYS A 4 66.19 1.87 -21.02
N ARG A 5 65.22 1.40 -20.20
CA ARG A 5 64.10 0.44 -20.40
C ARG A 5 64.43 -0.95 -20.98
N GLY A 6 63.77 -2.06 -20.61
CA GLY A 6 62.52 -2.26 -19.89
C GLY A 6 62.20 -3.76 -19.79
N PHE A 7 61.26 -4.08 -18.90
CA PHE A 7 60.71 -5.42 -18.65
C PHE A 7 59.65 -5.74 -19.71
N TYR A 8 59.72 -6.91 -20.34
CA TYR A 8 58.69 -7.45 -21.23
C TYR A 8 57.93 -8.55 -20.49
N ILE A 9 56.61 -8.41 -20.34
CA ILE A 9 55.71 -9.53 -20.13
C ILE A 9 54.91 -9.73 -21.42
N PHE A 10 54.88 -10.99 -21.83
CA PHE A 10 54.28 -11.53 -23.05
C PHE A 10 52.76 -11.44 -22.97
N VAL A 11 52.15 -10.81 -23.97
CA VAL A 11 50.71 -10.85 -24.25
C VAL A 11 50.52 -11.71 -25.50
N VAL A 12 49.69 -12.74 -25.39
CA VAL A 12 49.02 -13.44 -26.50
C VAL A 12 47.58 -13.58 -25.98
N GLY A 13 46.59 -12.85 -26.48
CA GLY A 13 46.05 -12.86 -27.85
C GLY A 13 45.07 -14.04 -27.95
N CYS A 14 43.79 -13.95 -28.32
CA CYS A 14 42.99 -13.03 -29.13
C CYS A 14 41.50 -13.20 -28.69
N GLY A 15 40.58 -12.25 -28.86
CA GLY A 15 40.70 -10.94 -29.50
C GLY A 15 39.37 -10.17 -29.57
N ILE A 16 39.54 -8.94 -30.07
CA ILE A 16 38.57 -8.09 -30.79
C ILE A 16 37.41 -7.57 -29.93
N ALA A 17 37.55 -6.46 -29.19
CA ALA A 17 37.54 -5.06 -29.65
C ALA A 17 36.23 -4.62 -30.31
N PHE A 18 35.40 -3.84 -29.61
CA PHE A 18 34.75 -2.64 -30.13
C PHE A 18 34.28 -1.73 -28.97
N LEU A 19 35.02 -0.62 -28.82
CA LEU A 19 34.57 0.74 -28.50
C LEU A 19 33.51 0.98 -27.41
N LEU A 20 34.03 1.49 -26.28
CA LEU A 20 33.40 2.56 -25.51
C LEU A 20 33.12 3.77 -26.42
N ALA A 21 31.84 4.15 -26.55
CA ALA A 21 31.35 5.53 -26.63
C ALA A 21 29.84 5.53 -26.91
N GLY A 22 29.04 5.82 -25.88
CA GLY A 22 27.59 6.04 -26.02
C GLY A 22 26.86 5.82 -24.70
N CYS A 23 26.85 6.83 -23.83
CA CYS A 23 25.82 6.96 -22.79
C CYS A 23 24.48 7.20 -23.49
N GLY A 24 23.41 6.55 -23.00
CA GLY A 24 22.03 6.81 -23.39
C GLY A 24 21.59 6.08 -24.66
N THR A 25 21.06 4.87 -24.50
CA THR A 25 20.07 4.34 -25.44
C THR A 25 19.09 3.52 -24.63
N ASN A 26 17.85 4.01 -24.55
CA ASN A 26 16.69 3.38 -23.96
C ASN A 26 16.71 1.87 -24.21
N VAL A 27 16.71 1.08 -23.13
CA VAL A 27 16.64 -0.40 -23.15
C VAL A 27 15.42 -0.89 -23.94
N PHE A 28 14.42 -0.03 -24.17
CA PHE A 28 13.20 -0.36 -24.90
C PHE A 28 13.21 -0.08 -26.43
N THR A 29 14.24 0.54 -27.02
CA THR A 29 14.14 1.00 -28.44
C THR A 29 14.92 0.20 -29.49
N SER A 30 15.50 -0.97 -29.18
CA SER A 30 15.93 -1.90 -30.24
C SER A 30 14.87 -2.94 -30.52
N MET A 31 13.97 -2.63 -31.45
CA MET A 31 12.99 -3.58 -31.99
C MET A 31 13.67 -4.87 -32.49
N GLY A 32 13.47 -5.92 -31.72
CA GLY A 32 13.78 -7.30 -32.09
C GLY A 32 13.39 -8.19 -30.92
N MET A 33 12.08 -8.36 -30.70
CA MET A 33 11.44 -9.34 -29.80
C MET A 33 12.42 -9.91 -28.76
N VAL A 34 12.84 -9.10 -27.80
CA VAL A 34 13.26 -9.66 -26.52
C VAL A 34 11.96 -10.26 -25.99
N PRO A 35 11.89 -11.59 -25.75
CA PRO A 35 10.71 -12.14 -25.10
C PRO A 35 10.46 -11.28 -23.87
N ALA A 36 9.21 -10.80 -23.69
CA ALA A 36 8.84 -10.17 -22.43
C ALA A 36 9.36 -11.07 -21.30
N PRO A 37 9.97 -10.53 -20.23
CA PRO A 37 10.46 -11.35 -19.14
C PRO A 37 9.33 -12.30 -18.71
N THR A 38 9.56 -13.62 -18.85
CA THR A 38 8.48 -14.60 -18.68
C THR A 38 8.43 -15.17 -17.26
N THR A 39 9.28 -14.68 -16.36
CA THR A 39 9.42 -15.16 -14.99
C THR A 39 9.41 -13.98 -14.04
N ALA A 40 8.88 -14.18 -12.83
CA ALA A 40 8.82 -13.14 -11.82
C ALA A 40 10.22 -12.59 -11.46
N ASP A 41 11.23 -13.47 -11.33
CA ASP A 41 12.62 -13.04 -11.07
C ASP A 41 13.15 -12.02 -12.09
N ALA A 42 12.85 -12.24 -13.38
CA ALA A 42 13.32 -11.34 -14.43
C ALA A 42 12.52 -10.02 -14.49
N LEU A 43 11.29 -10.03 -13.94
CA LEU A 43 10.51 -8.81 -13.74
C LEU A 43 10.98 -8.03 -12.51
N SER A 44 11.37 -8.72 -11.43
CA SER A 44 11.98 -8.07 -10.26
C SER A 44 13.28 -7.35 -10.63
N ASP A 45 14.16 -7.98 -11.42
CA ASP A 45 15.33 -7.29 -11.99
C ASP A 45 14.94 -6.06 -12.84
N SER A 46 13.77 -6.08 -13.49
CA SER A 46 13.30 -4.95 -14.29
C SER A 46 12.77 -3.80 -13.44
N ILE A 47 12.33 -4.06 -12.21
CA ILE A 47 11.90 -3.02 -11.25
C ILE A 47 13.10 -2.17 -10.83
N ASP A 48 14.24 -2.79 -10.58
CA ASP A 48 15.49 -2.10 -10.20
C ASP A 48 16.00 -1.13 -11.29
N ASP A 49 15.74 -1.46 -12.56
CA ASP A 49 16.13 -0.66 -13.73
C ASP A 49 15.04 0.34 -14.18
N ALA A 50 13.83 0.25 -13.64
CA ALA A 50 12.71 1.11 -14.01
C ALA A 50 12.92 2.54 -13.47
N THR A 51 12.64 3.55 -14.29
CA THR A 51 12.81 4.97 -13.89
C THR A 51 11.62 5.85 -14.27
N THR A 52 10.61 5.28 -14.92
CA THR A 52 9.43 6.00 -15.39
C THR A 52 8.16 5.19 -15.14
N ALA A 53 7.01 5.88 -15.03
CA ALA A 53 5.72 5.22 -14.88
C ALA A 53 5.38 4.25 -16.04
N GLU A 54 5.87 4.50 -17.26
CA GLU A 54 5.67 3.62 -18.42
C GLU A 54 6.46 2.31 -18.28
N ASP A 55 7.66 2.36 -17.67
CA ASP A 55 8.45 1.17 -17.37
C ASP A 55 7.70 0.29 -16.36
N TYR A 56 7.21 0.89 -15.27
CA TYR A 56 6.45 0.19 -14.25
C TYR A 56 5.15 -0.40 -14.78
N GLN A 57 4.39 0.33 -15.60
CA GLN A 57 3.18 -0.20 -16.22
C GLN A 57 3.46 -1.39 -17.16
N THR A 58 4.61 -1.38 -17.83
CA THR A 58 5.05 -2.51 -18.65
C THR A 58 5.33 -3.75 -17.80
N ILE A 59 5.95 -3.56 -16.64
CA ILE A 59 6.22 -4.63 -15.66
C ILE A 59 4.92 -5.18 -15.08
N GLU A 60 4.00 -4.30 -14.66
CA GLU A 60 2.67 -4.66 -14.16
C GLU A 60 1.92 -5.54 -15.18
N THR A 61 1.89 -5.10 -16.44
CA THR A 61 1.24 -5.85 -17.53
C THR A 61 1.88 -7.23 -17.74
N ALA A 62 3.21 -7.33 -17.60
CA ALA A 62 3.92 -8.60 -17.74
C ALA A 62 3.66 -9.55 -16.55
N ALA A 63 3.54 -9.00 -15.33
CA ALA A 63 3.16 -9.75 -14.15
C ALA A 63 1.74 -10.34 -14.30
N ASP A 64 0.78 -9.57 -14.82
CA ASP A 64 -0.59 -10.04 -15.11
C ASP A 64 -0.61 -11.23 -16.07
N VAL A 65 0.30 -11.28 -17.05
CA VAL A 65 0.43 -12.43 -17.97
C VAL A 65 0.84 -13.70 -17.22
N ILE A 66 1.73 -13.60 -16.23
CA ILE A 66 2.16 -14.74 -15.40
C ILE A 66 1.00 -15.18 -14.50
N ILE A 67 0.34 -14.22 -13.83
CA ILE A 67 -0.80 -14.46 -12.93
C ILE A 67 -1.93 -15.21 -13.66
N ALA A 68 -2.30 -14.74 -14.85
CA ALA A 68 -3.35 -15.33 -15.67
C ALA A 68 -2.96 -16.66 -16.34
N SER A 69 -1.69 -17.07 -16.26
CA SER A 69 -1.21 -18.29 -16.91
C SER A 69 -1.77 -19.54 -16.24
N ALA A 70 -2.39 -20.41 -17.05
CA ALA A 70 -2.88 -21.72 -16.60
C ALA A 70 -1.74 -22.72 -16.32
N THR A 71 -0.51 -22.40 -16.72
CA THR A 71 0.66 -23.27 -16.54
C THR A 71 1.66 -22.74 -15.52
N ALA A 72 1.48 -21.51 -15.02
CA ALA A 72 2.29 -20.99 -13.93
C ALA A 72 1.93 -21.72 -12.62
N THR A 73 2.96 -22.04 -11.85
CA THR A 73 2.85 -22.58 -10.50
C THR A 73 2.35 -21.51 -9.53
N ASP A 74 1.84 -21.93 -8.37
CA ASP A 74 1.38 -21.00 -7.33
C ASP A 74 2.52 -20.09 -6.84
N GLU A 75 3.76 -20.62 -6.76
CA GLU A 75 4.95 -19.83 -6.40
C GLU A 75 5.29 -18.78 -7.48
N GLU A 76 5.17 -19.11 -8.76
CA GLU A 76 5.37 -18.14 -9.86
C GLU A 76 4.30 -17.05 -9.85
N LYS A 77 3.06 -17.40 -9.51
CA LYS A 77 1.97 -16.43 -9.37
C LYS A 77 2.14 -15.54 -8.15
N LYS A 78 2.52 -16.12 -7.01
CA LYS A 78 2.86 -15.39 -5.79
C LYS A 78 3.92 -14.34 -6.06
N ALA A 79 5.04 -14.75 -6.67
CA ALA A 79 6.11 -13.83 -7.01
C ALA A 79 5.66 -12.77 -8.04
N ALA A 80 4.82 -13.13 -9.01
CA ALA A 80 4.26 -12.16 -9.96
C ALA A 80 3.32 -11.15 -9.29
N TYR A 81 2.54 -11.55 -8.28
CA TYR A 81 1.72 -10.62 -7.49
C TYR A 81 2.58 -9.63 -6.70
N VAL A 82 3.69 -10.08 -6.09
CA VAL A 82 4.65 -9.18 -5.41
C VAL A 82 5.25 -8.17 -6.39
N VAL A 83 5.75 -8.64 -7.54
CA VAL A 83 6.26 -7.77 -8.62
C VAL A 83 5.20 -6.78 -9.09
N LYS A 84 3.95 -7.22 -9.22
CA LYS A 84 2.84 -6.33 -9.59
C LYS A 84 2.65 -5.23 -8.55
N ALA A 85 2.64 -5.58 -7.27
CA ALA A 85 2.50 -4.61 -6.19
C ALA A 85 3.64 -3.57 -6.22
N GLU A 86 4.89 -4.03 -6.30
CA GLU A 86 6.07 -3.16 -6.40
C GLU A 86 6.03 -2.25 -7.64
N ALA A 87 5.58 -2.76 -8.78
CA ALA A 87 5.41 -1.96 -9.99
C ALA A 87 4.34 -0.88 -9.82
N ILE A 88 3.20 -1.20 -9.19
CA ILE A 88 2.16 -0.20 -8.88
C ILE A 88 2.71 0.87 -7.94
N LEU A 89 3.45 0.49 -6.89
CA LEU A 89 4.10 1.44 -5.98
C LEU A 89 5.06 2.37 -6.73
N GLY A 90 5.94 1.81 -7.57
CA GLY A 90 6.89 2.57 -8.37
C GLY A 90 6.21 3.53 -9.35
N ALA A 91 5.13 3.09 -10.01
CA ALA A 91 4.36 3.94 -10.93
C ALA A 91 3.68 5.13 -10.23
N ASN A 92 3.34 4.98 -8.94
CA ASN A 92 2.69 5.99 -8.12
C ASN A 92 3.67 6.75 -7.21
N GLU A 93 4.98 6.48 -7.31
CA GLU A 93 6.03 7.06 -6.44
C GLU A 93 5.77 6.81 -4.93
N ILE A 94 5.03 5.75 -4.59
CA ILE A 94 4.76 5.37 -3.20
C ILE A 94 5.96 4.57 -2.69
N THR A 95 6.61 5.10 -1.64
CA THR A 95 7.80 4.46 -1.06
C THR A 95 7.48 3.97 0.36
N PRO A 96 7.33 2.63 0.57
CA PRO A 96 7.03 2.09 1.90
C PRO A 96 8.03 2.49 2.99
N LEU A 97 9.31 2.64 2.63
CA LEU A 97 10.33 3.12 3.56
C LEU A 97 10.06 4.54 4.04
N SER A 98 9.68 5.46 3.14
CA SER A 98 9.35 6.83 3.52
C SER A 98 8.11 6.90 4.39
N ILE A 99 7.14 6.01 4.16
CA ILE A 99 5.95 5.89 5.01
C ILE A 99 6.34 5.38 6.41
N LEU A 100 7.22 4.39 6.52
CA LEU A 100 7.75 3.94 7.81
C LEU A 100 8.54 5.02 8.54
N GLU A 101 9.30 5.84 7.82
CA GLU A 101 9.96 7.03 8.40
C GLU A 101 8.92 8.00 8.98
N THR A 102 7.82 8.27 8.26
CA THR A 102 6.71 9.08 8.79
C THR A 102 6.11 8.48 10.07
N VAL A 103 5.84 7.16 10.10
CA VAL A 103 5.31 6.50 11.31
C VAL A 103 6.28 6.65 12.49
N VAL A 104 7.58 6.51 12.25
CA VAL A 104 8.61 6.70 13.29
C VAL A 104 8.62 8.14 13.78
N ASP A 105 8.65 9.12 12.88
CA ASP A 105 8.69 10.53 13.23
C ASP A 105 7.46 10.95 14.07
N LEU A 106 6.28 10.44 13.71
CA LEU A 106 5.05 10.65 14.50
C LEU A 106 5.19 10.07 15.91
N SER A 107 5.61 8.81 16.02
CA SER A 107 5.78 8.13 17.31
C SER A 107 6.80 8.84 18.23
N ASP A 108 7.87 9.39 17.66
CA ASP A 108 8.93 10.09 18.42
C ASP A 108 8.55 11.53 18.80
N SER A 109 7.67 12.16 18.03
CA SER A 109 7.28 13.57 18.22
C SER A 109 6.25 13.78 19.32
N GLY A 110 5.54 12.71 19.74
CA GLY A 110 4.38 12.81 20.62
C GLY A 110 3.23 13.58 19.96
N ALA A 111 3.13 13.45 18.63
CA ALA A 111 2.03 13.92 17.81
C ALA A 111 0.67 13.44 18.34
N ASP A 112 -0.39 14.13 17.96
CA ASP A 112 -1.74 13.63 18.22
C ASP A 112 -1.97 12.32 17.45
N GLU A 113 -2.67 11.36 18.06
CA GLU A 113 -2.95 10.04 17.46
C GLU A 113 -3.72 10.16 16.12
N THR A 114 -4.34 11.31 15.86
CA THR A 114 -5.00 11.62 14.57
C THR A 114 -4.06 12.04 13.46
N GLU A 115 -2.84 12.51 13.76
CA GLU A 115 -1.90 13.01 12.75
C GLU A 115 -1.49 11.91 11.76
N ILE A 116 -1.55 10.64 12.17
CA ILE A 116 -1.30 9.51 11.28
C ILE A 116 -2.27 9.48 10.09
N PHE A 117 -3.53 9.89 10.26
CA PHE A 117 -4.48 9.94 9.16
C PHE A 117 -4.15 11.07 8.19
N THR A 118 -3.55 12.16 8.65
CA THR A 118 -3.16 13.25 7.74
C THR A 118 -1.82 13.02 7.06
N GLU A 119 -0.89 12.31 7.72
CA GLU A 119 0.50 12.19 7.28
C GLU A 119 0.80 10.88 6.52
N LEU A 120 0.00 9.81 6.69
CA LEU A 120 0.14 8.56 5.91
C LEU A 120 -0.52 8.59 4.53
N VAL A 121 -1.09 9.73 4.12
CA VAL A 121 -1.77 9.84 2.82
C VAL A 121 -0.75 9.74 1.69
N ALA A 122 -0.88 8.71 0.86
CA ALA A 122 -0.09 8.60 -0.37
C ALA A 122 -0.92 9.02 -1.58
N SER A 123 -0.37 9.87 -2.43
CA SER A 123 -0.98 10.19 -3.72
C SER A 123 -0.79 9.00 -4.68
N GLY A 124 -1.84 8.24 -4.96
CA GLY A 124 -1.80 7.15 -5.93
C GLY A 124 -2.66 5.95 -5.56
N ASP A 125 -2.57 4.90 -6.38
CA ASP A 125 -3.38 3.68 -6.24
C ASP A 125 -2.77 2.69 -5.23
N ALA A 126 -2.77 3.08 -3.95
CA ALA A 126 -2.33 2.21 -2.85
C ALA A 126 -3.21 0.95 -2.70
N LYS A 127 -4.52 1.06 -3.03
CA LYS A 127 -5.47 -0.04 -2.96
C LYS A 127 -5.08 -1.18 -3.90
N SER A 128 -4.81 -0.90 -5.18
CA SER A 128 -4.42 -1.95 -6.13
C SER A 128 -3.09 -2.62 -5.76
N ALA A 129 -2.16 -1.88 -5.15
CA ALA A 129 -0.93 -2.46 -4.61
C ALA A 129 -1.19 -3.36 -3.39
N ALA A 130 -2.06 -2.93 -2.46
CA ALA A 130 -2.49 -3.74 -1.32
C ALA A 130 -3.18 -5.03 -1.78
N ASP A 131 -4.11 -4.94 -2.73
CA ASP A 131 -4.80 -6.09 -3.32
C ASP A 131 -3.80 -7.08 -3.92
N ALA A 132 -2.78 -6.60 -4.63
CA ALA A 132 -1.74 -7.46 -5.19
C ALA A 132 -0.93 -8.16 -4.09
N TYR A 133 -0.53 -7.48 -3.02
CA TYR A 133 0.16 -8.12 -1.89
C TYR A 133 -0.71 -9.15 -1.17
N ASN A 134 -2.00 -8.86 -0.93
CA ASN A 134 -2.90 -9.77 -0.23
C ASN A 134 -3.16 -11.02 -1.08
N ASN A 135 -3.35 -10.85 -2.39
CA ASN A 135 -3.41 -11.98 -3.33
C ASN A 135 -2.12 -12.82 -3.33
N ALA A 136 -0.95 -12.21 -3.09
CA ALA A 136 0.30 -12.93 -2.94
C ALA A 136 0.32 -13.74 -1.63
N ALA A 137 -0.10 -13.14 -0.51
CA ALA A 137 -0.20 -13.80 0.79
C ALA A 137 -1.16 -15.00 0.76
N ASP A 138 -2.26 -14.90 0.02
CA ASP A 138 -3.20 -16.01 -0.22
C ASP A 138 -2.56 -17.21 -0.93
N GLN A 139 -1.46 -17.01 -1.67
CA GLN A 139 -0.68 -18.10 -2.28
C GLN A 139 0.32 -18.73 -1.31
N GLY A 140 0.55 -18.14 -0.13
CA GLY A 140 1.43 -18.62 0.93
C GLY A 140 2.36 -17.53 1.49
N ASP A 141 3.17 -17.91 2.49
CA ASP A 141 4.04 -16.99 3.24
C ASP A 141 4.89 -16.08 2.32
N LEU A 142 4.85 -14.78 2.63
CA LEU A 142 5.63 -13.75 1.96
C LEU A 142 6.89 -13.44 2.74
N ASN A 143 7.97 -13.16 2.02
CA ASN A 143 9.19 -12.62 2.62
C ASN A 143 9.09 -11.10 2.83
N ASP A 144 8.16 -10.43 2.14
CA ASP A 144 8.02 -8.97 2.14
C ASP A 144 6.76 -8.49 2.86
N ASN A 145 6.57 -8.98 4.08
CA ASN A 145 5.43 -8.63 4.92
C ASN A 145 5.47 -7.16 5.39
N ILE A 146 6.65 -6.53 5.44
CA ILE A 146 6.76 -5.11 5.79
C ILE A 146 6.08 -4.24 4.73
N ASN A 147 6.38 -4.44 3.45
CA ASN A 147 5.75 -3.64 2.39
C ASN A 147 4.26 -3.94 2.28
N ARG A 148 3.83 -5.21 2.42
CA ARG A 148 2.40 -5.56 2.52
C ARG A 148 1.74 -4.77 3.64
N GLY A 149 2.31 -4.77 4.85
CA GLY A 149 1.77 -4.08 6.01
C GLY A 149 1.58 -2.58 5.77
N VAL A 150 2.63 -1.92 5.29
CA VAL A 150 2.63 -0.47 5.04
C VAL A 150 1.60 -0.09 3.99
N VAL A 151 1.55 -0.82 2.87
CA VAL A 151 0.68 -0.46 1.74
C VAL A 151 -0.79 -0.69 2.09
N ASN A 152 -1.10 -1.76 2.83
CA ASN A 152 -2.43 -1.99 3.38
C ASN A 152 -2.85 -0.86 4.34
N ALA A 153 -1.95 -0.43 5.24
CA ALA A 153 -2.24 0.68 6.15
C ALA A 153 -2.55 1.99 5.39
N VAL A 154 -1.74 2.30 4.37
CA VAL A 154 -1.96 3.47 3.51
C VAL A 154 -3.26 3.35 2.72
N ALA A 155 -3.61 2.17 2.20
CA ALA A 155 -4.87 1.97 1.50
C ALA A 155 -6.08 2.28 2.40
N ALA A 156 -6.07 1.79 3.65
CA ALA A 156 -7.12 2.09 4.63
C ALA A 156 -7.19 3.59 4.97
N VAL A 157 -6.04 4.21 5.25
CA VAL A 157 -5.96 5.65 5.56
C VAL A 157 -6.43 6.50 4.37
N ASN A 158 -6.06 6.14 3.15
CA ASN A 158 -6.53 6.82 1.94
C ASN A 158 -8.05 6.72 1.79
N MET A 159 -8.65 5.53 2.01
CA MET A 159 -10.11 5.36 1.95
C MET A 159 -10.85 6.25 2.94
N ILE A 160 -10.35 6.32 4.18
CA ILE A 160 -10.91 7.21 5.21
C ILE A 160 -10.77 8.67 4.79
N ASN A 161 -9.58 9.09 4.32
CA ASN A 161 -9.33 10.46 3.92
C ASN A 161 -10.02 10.87 2.63
N GLU A 162 -10.34 9.98 1.71
CA GLU A 162 -11.12 10.34 0.52
C GLU A 162 -12.56 10.70 0.89
N SER A 163 -13.05 10.14 1.99
CA SER A 163 -14.43 10.24 2.46
C SER A 163 -14.64 11.34 3.51
N PHE A 164 -13.68 11.46 4.44
CA PHE A 164 -13.75 12.36 5.58
C PHE A 164 -12.57 13.34 5.60
N THR A 165 -12.81 14.53 6.14
CA THR A 165 -11.75 15.41 6.64
C THR A 165 -11.67 15.19 8.14
N VAL A 166 -10.56 14.62 8.61
CA VAL A 166 -10.27 14.41 10.03
C VAL A 166 -9.43 15.58 10.52
N GLY A 167 -9.99 16.41 11.43
CA GLY A 167 -9.28 17.51 12.07
C GLY A 167 -9.24 17.36 13.60
N GLU A 168 -8.60 18.32 14.28
CA GLU A 168 -8.61 18.40 15.75
C GLU A 168 -10.04 18.67 16.26
N GLY A 169 -10.78 17.61 16.60
CA GLY A 169 -12.08 17.71 17.26
C GLY A 169 -13.31 17.44 16.39
N ASP A 170 -13.20 17.53 15.05
CA ASP A 170 -14.37 17.42 14.15
C ASP A 170 -14.05 16.57 12.90
N VAL A 171 -15.00 15.70 12.53
CA VAL A 171 -15.00 14.92 11.30
C VAL A 171 -16.03 15.50 10.34
N GLU A 172 -15.57 16.00 9.19
CA GLU A 172 -16.43 16.58 8.16
C GLU A 172 -16.50 15.69 6.91
N LEU A 173 -17.67 15.65 6.27
CA LEU A 173 -17.83 15.00 4.97
C LEU A 173 -17.09 15.77 3.88
N LYS A 174 -16.36 15.05 3.02
CA LYS A 174 -15.80 15.66 1.79
C LYS A 174 -16.83 15.82 0.68
N ASP A 175 -17.86 14.97 0.65
CA ASP A 175 -19.01 15.07 -0.24
C ASP A 175 -20.25 15.51 0.52
N ASP A 176 -20.64 16.78 0.36
CA ASP A 176 -21.79 17.38 1.04
C ASP A 176 -23.15 16.89 0.51
N THR A 177 -23.15 16.04 -0.52
CA THR A 177 -24.37 15.43 -1.08
C THR A 177 -24.73 14.10 -0.44
N LYS A 178 -23.85 13.54 0.40
CA LYS A 178 -24.04 12.27 1.11
C LYS A 178 -24.34 12.51 2.60
N THR A 179 -24.93 11.51 3.22
CA THR A 179 -25.05 11.40 4.68
C THR A 179 -23.77 10.81 5.30
N TYR A 180 -23.60 10.96 6.61
CA TYR A 180 -22.53 10.28 7.33
C TYR A 180 -22.68 8.75 7.25
N PHE A 181 -23.91 8.22 7.21
CA PHE A 181 -24.10 6.79 7.05
C PHE A 181 -23.65 6.28 5.67
N GLU A 182 -24.05 6.95 4.59
CA GLU A 182 -23.64 6.58 3.23
C GLU A 182 -22.12 6.66 3.07
N THR A 183 -21.51 7.70 3.63
CA THR A 183 -20.05 7.87 3.59
C THR A 183 -19.33 6.81 4.43
N LEU A 184 -19.83 6.50 5.63
CA LEU A 184 -19.29 5.43 6.47
C LEU A 184 -19.42 4.05 5.79
N GLN A 185 -20.53 3.81 5.09
CA GLN A 185 -20.70 2.59 4.30
C GLN A 185 -19.64 2.49 3.19
N GLU A 186 -19.34 3.58 2.49
CA GLU A 186 -18.29 3.55 1.45
C GLU A 186 -16.89 3.26 2.00
N VAL A 187 -16.61 3.66 3.25
CA VAL A 187 -15.33 3.37 3.91
C VAL A 187 -15.27 1.92 4.40
N VAL A 188 -16.34 1.39 4.99
CA VAL A 188 -16.33 0.08 5.68
C VAL A 188 -16.79 -1.07 4.78
N ASP A 189 -17.75 -0.83 3.90
CA ASP A 189 -18.41 -1.82 3.03
C ASP A 189 -18.71 -1.22 1.64
N PRO A 190 -17.66 -0.85 0.87
CA PRO A 190 -17.82 -0.18 -0.42
C PRO A 190 -18.62 -0.99 -1.44
N ASN A 191 -18.61 -2.33 -1.33
CA ASN A 191 -19.29 -3.24 -2.24
C ASN A 191 -20.75 -3.52 -1.84
N GLN A 192 -21.16 -3.13 -0.62
CA GLN A 192 -22.51 -3.32 -0.06
C GLN A 192 -23.01 -4.78 -0.12
N ASP A 193 -22.09 -5.74 -0.17
CA ASP A 193 -22.43 -7.16 -0.31
C ASP A 193 -22.52 -7.87 1.04
N GLY A 194 -22.07 -7.21 2.12
CA GLY A 194 -22.09 -7.74 3.48
C GLY A 194 -21.26 -9.02 3.64
N THR A 195 -20.39 -9.34 2.68
CA THR A 195 -19.67 -10.62 2.58
C THR A 195 -18.18 -10.55 2.30
N THR A 196 -17.60 -9.42 1.83
CA THR A 196 -16.15 -9.29 1.58
C THR A 196 -15.68 -7.83 1.63
N ASP A 197 -14.78 -7.45 2.55
CA ASP A 197 -13.31 -7.59 2.51
C ASP A 197 -12.58 -6.65 1.53
N ASP A 198 -13.09 -5.43 1.30
CA ASP A 198 -12.34 -4.38 0.56
C ASP A 198 -12.47 -2.98 1.21
N GLY A 199 -12.97 -2.89 2.45
CA GLY A 199 -13.08 -1.62 3.18
C GLY A 199 -11.81 -1.28 3.96
N ALA A 200 -11.76 -0.10 4.57
CA ALA A 200 -10.64 0.33 5.41
C ALA A 200 -10.37 -0.64 6.58
N THR A 201 -11.40 -1.31 7.11
CA THR A 201 -11.27 -2.34 8.16
C THR A 201 -10.57 -3.60 7.64
N HIS A 202 -10.86 -4.03 6.43
CA HIS A 202 -10.17 -5.17 5.81
C HIS A 202 -8.68 -4.87 5.64
N TYR A 203 -8.35 -3.75 4.98
CA TYR A 203 -6.97 -3.37 4.76
C TYR A 203 -6.19 -3.15 6.07
N MET A 204 -6.81 -2.59 7.13
CA MET A 204 -6.10 -2.54 8.42
C MET A 204 -5.89 -3.91 9.05
N SER A 205 -6.83 -4.83 8.93
CA SER A 205 -6.64 -6.21 9.41
C SER A 205 -5.46 -6.88 8.69
N GLU A 206 -5.40 -6.75 7.36
CA GLU A 206 -4.31 -7.26 6.52
C GLU A 206 -2.97 -6.60 6.85
N ALA A 207 -2.99 -5.29 7.17
CA ALA A 207 -1.80 -4.57 7.59
C ALA A 207 -1.21 -5.16 8.87
N ASN A 208 -2.05 -5.36 9.89
CA ASN A 208 -1.61 -5.91 11.18
C ASN A 208 -1.07 -7.33 11.05
N GLU A 209 -1.78 -8.19 10.32
CA GLU A 209 -1.31 -9.56 10.08
C GLU A 209 0.08 -9.55 9.47
N ALA A 210 0.31 -8.72 8.45
CA ALA A 210 1.61 -8.61 7.81
C ALA A 210 2.67 -8.05 8.78
N PHE A 211 2.35 -7.05 9.60
CA PHE A 211 3.32 -6.53 10.58
C PHE A 211 3.67 -7.54 11.67
N ASP A 212 2.70 -8.32 12.14
CA ASP A 212 2.91 -9.42 13.08
C ASP A 212 3.83 -10.49 12.47
N ASP A 213 3.57 -10.89 11.23
CA ASP A 213 4.39 -11.87 10.50
C ASP A 213 5.79 -11.34 10.17
N ALA A 214 5.97 -10.03 10.09
CA ALA A 214 7.27 -9.42 9.83
C ALA A 214 8.20 -9.45 11.05
N GLU A 215 7.68 -9.55 12.28
CA GLU A 215 8.43 -9.53 13.56
C GLU A 215 9.49 -8.40 13.69
N ASN A 216 9.36 -7.30 12.94
CA ASN A 216 10.44 -6.32 12.74
C ASN A 216 10.08 -4.88 13.14
N LEU A 217 8.87 -4.63 13.63
CA LEU A 217 8.49 -3.30 14.14
C LEU A 217 8.96 -3.06 15.58
N SER A 218 9.28 -1.82 15.89
CA SER A 218 9.46 -1.36 17.28
C SER A 218 8.12 -1.31 18.02
N SER A 219 8.13 -1.30 19.35
CA SER A 219 6.91 -1.17 20.16
C SER A 219 6.12 0.10 19.82
N ASP A 220 6.83 1.18 19.50
CA ASP A 220 6.25 2.50 19.28
C ASP A 220 5.61 2.55 17.89
N GLN A 221 6.27 1.96 16.87
CA GLN A 221 5.69 1.77 15.54
C GLN A 221 4.45 0.88 15.58
N SER A 222 4.50 -0.22 16.34
CA SER A 222 3.33 -1.10 16.54
C SER A 222 2.19 -0.38 17.27
N SER A 223 2.48 0.53 18.19
CA SER A 223 1.46 1.30 18.89
C SER A 223 0.72 2.25 17.95
N GLU A 224 1.45 3.01 17.11
CA GLU A 224 0.83 3.95 16.16
C GLU A 224 -0.06 3.23 15.13
N LEU A 225 0.40 2.10 14.61
CA LEU A 225 -0.41 1.29 13.69
C LEU A 225 -1.59 0.61 14.41
N GLY A 226 -1.44 0.29 15.69
CA GLY A 226 -2.51 -0.17 16.57
C GLY A 226 -3.61 0.89 16.73
N ASN A 227 -3.27 2.17 16.84
CA ASN A 227 -4.25 3.25 16.93
C ASN A 227 -5.15 3.32 15.68
N VAL A 228 -4.56 3.16 14.49
CA VAL A 228 -5.33 3.11 13.22
C VAL A 228 -6.26 1.90 13.19
N THR A 229 -5.81 0.78 13.73
CA THR A 229 -6.60 -0.45 13.84
C THR A 229 -7.81 -0.28 14.75
N ASP A 230 -7.60 0.22 15.96
CA ASP A 230 -8.67 0.44 16.94
C ASP A 230 -9.74 1.38 16.38
N LYS A 231 -9.31 2.45 15.69
CA LYS A 231 -10.23 3.40 15.04
C LYS A 231 -10.98 2.74 13.87
N SER A 232 -10.31 1.92 13.06
CA SER A 232 -10.95 1.17 11.96
C SER A 232 -11.97 0.14 12.44
N ASP A 233 -11.70 -0.54 13.55
CA ASP A 233 -12.64 -1.46 14.21
C ASP A 233 -13.85 -0.71 14.81
N ALA A 234 -13.60 0.48 15.36
CA ALA A 234 -14.66 1.34 15.87
C ALA A 234 -15.57 1.84 14.73
N LEU A 235 -15.01 2.18 13.55
CA LEU A 235 -15.80 2.52 12.35
C LEU A 235 -16.70 1.36 11.92
N ASN A 236 -16.19 0.13 11.90
CA ASN A 236 -17.00 -1.05 11.58
C ASN A 236 -18.10 -1.31 12.62
N THR A 237 -17.80 -1.12 13.90
CA THR A 237 -18.79 -1.23 14.99
C THR A 237 -19.88 -0.17 14.84
N LEU A 238 -19.52 1.06 14.50
CA LEU A 238 -20.46 2.14 14.24
C LEU A 238 -21.33 1.83 13.02
N TYR A 239 -20.74 1.37 11.91
CA TYR A 239 -21.44 1.00 10.68
C TYR A 239 -22.48 -0.10 10.94
N THR A 240 -22.06 -1.21 11.55
CA THR A 240 -22.95 -2.35 11.83
C THR A 240 -24.09 -1.98 12.80
N THR A 241 -23.81 -1.14 13.79
CA THR A 241 -24.82 -0.61 14.71
C THR A 241 -25.82 0.30 13.99
N ALA A 242 -25.33 1.22 13.14
CA ALA A 242 -26.18 2.14 12.38
C ALA A 242 -27.01 1.43 11.31
N ALA A 243 -26.44 0.43 10.62
CA ALA A 243 -27.14 -0.36 9.61
C ALA A 243 -28.37 -1.10 10.18
N THR A 244 -28.30 -1.50 11.45
CA THR A 244 -29.40 -2.19 12.15
C THR A 244 -30.26 -1.27 13.02
N GLY A 245 -29.80 -0.04 13.29
CA GLY A 245 -30.44 0.91 14.19
C GLY A 245 -30.26 0.52 15.65
N GLY A 246 -29.35 1.18 16.37
CA GLY A 246 -28.96 0.77 17.72
C GLY A 246 -28.30 1.88 18.54
N ASN A 247 -27.95 1.52 19.78
CA ASN A 247 -27.19 2.43 20.65
C ASN A 247 -25.70 2.16 20.45
N TYR A 248 -24.96 3.19 20.08
CA TYR A 248 -23.50 3.22 20.07
C TYR A 248 -23.00 3.86 21.39
N THR A 249 -21.91 3.34 21.96
CA THR A 249 -21.33 3.84 23.22
C THR A 249 -20.07 4.62 22.90
N LEU A 250 -20.04 5.89 23.30
CA LEU A 250 -18.89 6.77 23.13
C LEU A 250 -17.79 6.45 24.15
N SER A 251 -16.57 6.95 23.91
CA SER A 251 -15.40 6.79 24.79
C SER A 251 -15.66 7.26 26.24
N ASP A 252 -16.54 8.26 26.42
CA ASP A 252 -16.95 8.79 27.72
C ASP A 252 -18.05 7.97 28.44
N ASN A 253 -18.45 6.83 27.87
CA ASN A 253 -19.55 5.95 28.27
C ASN A 253 -20.96 6.52 28.08
N THR A 254 -21.11 7.66 27.40
CA THR A 254 -22.43 8.10 26.94
C THR A 254 -22.93 7.21 25.80
N THR A 255 -24.24 7.19 25.58
CA THR A 255 -24.85 6.38 24.51
C THR A 255 -25.67 7.26 23.59
N VAL A 256 -25.47 7.07 22.29
CA VAL A 256 -26.22 7.76 21.23
C VAL A 256 -26.94 6.74 20.38
N TYR A 257 -28.16 7.07 19.94
CA TYR A 257 -28.87 6.22 18.99
C TYR A 257 -28.42 6.57 17.57
N VAL A 258 -27.91 5.58 16.84
CA VAL A 258 -27.45 5.72 15.46
C VAL A 258 -28.27 4.81 14.56
N SER A 259 -28.60 5.31 13.36
CA SER A 259 -29.25 4.51 12.33
C SER A 259 -28.89 5.01 10.93
N SER A 260 -29.24 4.26 9.90
CA SER A 260 -29.13 4.70 8.50
C SER A 260 -30.10 5.82 8.10
N ASN A 261 -30.93 6.31 9.03
CA ASN A 261 -31.84 7.40 8.78
C ASN A 261 -31.11 8.75 8.90
N SER A 262 -31.28 9.62 7.89
CA SER A 262 -30.70 10.97 7.88
C SER A 262 -31.17 11.85 9.06
N ALA A 263 -32.22 11.47 9.79
CA ALA A 263 -32.61 12.14 11.03
C ALA A 263 -31.61 11.94 12.18
N ASP A 264 -30.81 10.87 12.13
CA ASP A 264 -29.83 10.50 13.15
C ASP A 264 -28.39 10.90 12.73
N ASP A 265 -28.24 11.64 11.64
CA ASP A 265 -26.95 12.00 11.04
C ASP A 265 -26.03 12.81 12.00
N ALA A 266 -26.60 13.67 12.82
CA ALA A 266 -25.86 14.40 13.85
C ALA A 266 -25.30 13.47 14.95
N ASN A 267 -25.99 12.36 15.26
CA ASN A 267 -25.49 11.37 16.22
C ASN A 267 -24.38 10.52 15.58
N LEU A 268 -24.47 10.24 14.27
CA LEU A 268 -23.40 9.58 13.52
C LEU A 268 -22.14 10.44 13.47
N GLN A 269 -22.29 11.75 13.19
CA GLN A 269 -21.19 12.70 13.28
C GLN A 269 -20.55 12.68 14.68
N THR A 270 -21.36 12.80 15.74
CA THR A 270 -20.86 12.76 17.13
C THR A 270 -20.08 11.48 17.42
N ALA A 271 -20.52 10.33 16.90
CA ALA A 271 -19.83 9.07 17.08
C ALA A 271 -18.52 9.00 16.28
N LEU A 272 -18.48 9.57 15.07
CA LEU A 272 -17.25 9.68 14.28
C LEU A 272 -16.24 10.61 14.93
N ASP A 273 -16.69 11.77 15.43
CA ASP A 273 -15.85 12.69 16.20
C ASP A 273 -15.23 11.97 17.40
N ASP A 274 -15.99 11.14 18.12
CA ASP A 274 -15.49 10.35 19.24
C ASP A 274 -14.50 9.23 18.82
N ILE A 275 -14.64 8.66 17.62
CA ILE A 275 -13.70 7.64 17.12
C ILE A 275 -12.35 8.26 16.79
N PHE A 276 -12.36 9.43 16.13
CA PHE A 276 -11.13 10.05 15.69
C PHE A 276 -10.46 10.86 16.81
N ASN A 277 -11.17 11.40 17.79
CA ASN A 277 -10.57 12.08 18.96
C ASN A 277 -10.21 11.14 20.13
#